data_AF-A0A843HFC0-F1
#
_entry.id   AF-A0A843HFC0-F1
#
_cell.length_a   1.000
_cell.length_b   1.000
_cell.length_c   1.000
_cell.angle_alpha   90.00
_cell.angle_beta   90.00
_cell.angle_gamma   90.00
#
_symmetry.space_group_name_H-M   'P 1'
#
loop_
_entity.id
_entity.type
_entity.pdbx_description
1 polymer ?
#
loop_
_entity_poly.entity_id
_entity_poly.type
_entity_poly.pdbx_seq_one_letter_code
_entity_poly.pdbx_strand_id
1 'polypeptide(L)' 'MKQFIERMKVELKELQGKIKRAEKAVETPPFGADKTSIDLLKSQIQYMQGYASFLKQRIEYEGGRL' A
#
# COMPACT_ATOMS: atom_id res chain seq x y z
N MET A 1 -16.86 14.96 -6.81
CA MET A 1 -15.59 14.54 -7.43
C MET A 1 -14.34 15.04 -6.70
N LYS A 2 -14.08 16.36 -6.57
CA LYS A 2 -12.83 16.87 -5.94
C LYS A 2 -12.53 16.30 -4.54
N GLN A 3 -13.50 16.29 -3.62
CA GLN A 3 -13.30 15.72 -2.27
C GLN A 3 -13.02 14.20 -2.29
N PHE A 4 -13.55 13.47 -3.26
CA PHE A 4 -13.32 12.02 -3.38
C PHE A 4 -11.88 11.73 -3.84
N ILE A 5 -11.37 12.51 -4.79
CA ILE A 5 -9.97 12.42 -5.25
C ILE A 5 -8.99 12.75 -4.11
N GLU A 6 -9.28 13.79 -3.31
CA GLU A 6 -8.42 14.12 -2.17
C GLU A 6 -8.41 13.01 -1.11
N ARG A 7 -9.55 12.35 -0.85
CA ARG A 7 -9.58 11.16 0.03
C ARG A 7 -8.73 10.03 -0.52
N MET A 8 -8.83 9.73 -1.82
CA MET A 8 -8.00 8.69 -2.45
C MET A 8 -6.50 9.02 -2.38
N LYS A 9 -6.11 10.30 -2.51
CA LYS A 9 -4.70 10.71 -2.35
C LYS A 9 -4.18 10.50 -0.93
N VAL A 10 -4.99 10.85 0.08
CA VAL A 10 -4.65 10.61 1.49
C VAL A 10 -4.52 9.11 1.75
N GLU A 11 -5.49 8.32 1.29
CA GLU A 11 -5.48 6.87 1.40
C GLU A 11 -4.26 6.24 0.73
N LEU A 12 -3.91 6.67 -0.48
CA LEU A 12 -2.72 6.22 -1.19
C LEU A 12 -1.45 6.52 -0.39
N LYS A 13 -1.33 7.73 0.19
CA LYS A 13 -0.18 8.12 1.01
C LYS A 13 -0.07 7.27 2.28
N GLU A 14 -1.19 7.03 2.96
CA GLU A 14 -1.21 6.19 4.16
C GLU A 14 -0.86 4.73 3.84
N LEU A 15 -1.40 4.21 2.74
CA LEU A 15 -1.13 2.87 2.24
C LEU A 15 0.35 2.68 1.91
N GLN A 16 0.97 3.64 1.20
CA GLN A 16 2.41 3.64 0.92
C GLN A 16 3.24 3.65 2.21
N GLY A 17 2.82 4.42 3.21
CA GLY A 17 3.46 4.42 4.53
C GLY A 17 3.37 3.06 5.24
N LYS A 18 2.24 2.35 5.11
CA LYS A 18 2.05 1.00 5.65
C LYS A 18 2.92 -0.02 4.91
N ILE A 19 2.96 0.02 3.57
CA ILE A 19 3.80 -0.84 2.73
C ILE A 19 5.26 -0.72 3.15
N LYS A 20 5.78 0.49 3.25
CA LYS A 20 7.18 0.74 3.65
C LYS A 20 7.53 0.15 5.02
N ARG A 21 6.61 0.23 5.99
CA ARG A 21 6.82 -0.37 7.32
C ARG A 21 6.78 -1.89 7.26
N ALA A 22 5.88 -2.45 6.47
CA ALA A 22 5.78 -3.90 6.28
C ALA A 22 7.02 -4.47 5.58
N GLU A 23 7.51 -3.82 4.51
CA GLU A 23 8.74 -4.19 3.82
C GLU A 23 9.94 -4.18 4.78
N LYS A 24 10.07 -3.15 5.61
CA LYS A 24 11.11 -3.10 6.64
C LYS A 24 11.00 -4.25 7.65
N ALA A 25 9.78 -4.64 8.03
CA ALA A 25 9.56 -5.77 8.94
C ALA A 25 9.83 -7.14 8.27
N VAL A 26 9.83 -7.22 6.93
CA VAL A 26 10.29 -8.40 6.20
C VAL A 26 11.82 -8.45 6.15
N GLU A 27 12.47 -7.31 5.92
CA GLU A 27 13.94 -7.20 5.87
C GLU A 27 14.60 -7.37 7.24
N THR A 28 13.96 -6.84 8.29
CA THR A 28 14.39 -6.97 9.68
C THR A 28 13.21 -7.47 10.51
N PRO A 29 12.99 -8.81 10.52
CA PRO A 29 11.92 -9.44 11.27
C PRO A 29 11.97 -9.07 12.76
N PRO A 30 10.82 -8.77 13.40
CA PRO A 30 10.76 -8.60 14.84
C PRO A 30 11.09 -9.93 15.54
N PHE A 31 11.62 -9.84 16.76
CA PHE A 31 11.96 -11.01 17.56
C PHE A 31 10.75 -11.94 17.72
N GLY A 32 10.94 -13.23 17.40
CA GLY A 32 9.88 -14.24 17.45
C GLY A 32 9.01 -14.34 16.19
N ALA A 33 9.28 -13.58 15.13
CA ALA A 33 8.60 -13.79 13.84
C ALA A 33 9.04 -15.11 13.21
N ASP A 34 8.08 -15.98 12.91
CA ASP A 34 8.31 -17.22 12.20
C ASP A 34 8.21 -17.04 10.67
N LYS A 35 8.66 -18.06 9.93
CA LYS A 35 8.65 -18.04 8.46
C LYS A 35 7.24 -17.81 7.91
N THR A 36 6.23 -18.46 8.50
CA THR A 36 4.83 -18.36 8.09
C THR A 36 4.31 -16.92 8.19
N SER A 37 4.62 -16.23 9.29
CA SER A 37 4.23 -14.84 9.52
C SER A 37 4.90 -13.90 8.53
N ILE A 38 6.16 -14.15 8.19
CA ILE A 38 6.89 -13.37 7.17
C ILE A 38 6.33 -13.61 5.76
N ASP A 39 5.99 -14.85 5.41
CA ASP A 39 5.40 -15.17 4.11
C ASP A 39 3.97 -14.61 3.97
N LEU A 40 3.21 -14.59 5.06
CA LEU A 40 1.92 -13.89 5.13
C LEU A 40 2.10 -12.38 4.93
N LEU A 41 3.07 -11.76 5.61
CA LEU A 41 3.36 -10.34 5.49
C LEU A 41 3.78 -9.97 4.06
N LYS A 42 4.62 -10.79 3.41
CA LYS A 42 4.97 -10.62 1.99
C LYS A 42 3.75 -10.66 1.07
N SER A 43 2.84 -11.60 1.30
CA SER A 43 1.59 -11.69 0.53
C SER A 43 0.73 -10.45 0.73
N GLN A 44 0.59 -9.97 1.97
CA GLN A 44 -0.13 -8.74 2.28
C GLN A 44 0.49 -7.51 1.59
N ILE A 45 1.82 -7.40 1.56
CA ILE A 45 2.52 -6.33 0.84
C ILE A 45 2.15 -6.36 -0.65
N GLN A 46 2.15 -7.53 -1.30
CA GLN A 46 1.77 -7.65 -2.72
C GLN A 46 0.34 -7.16 -2.98
N TYR A 47 -0.63 -7.55 -2.15
CA TYR A 47 -2.01 -7.06 -2.26
C TYR A 47 -2.10 -5.55 -2.08
N MET A 48 -1.40 -5.01 -1.09
CA MET A 48 -1.37 -3.56 -0.83
C MET A 48 -0.75 -2.78 -1.99
N GLN A 49 0.33 -3.29 -2.59
CA GLN A 49 0.96 -2.69 -3.78
C GLN A 49 0.01 -2.70 -4.98
N GLY A 50 -0.72 -3.80 -5.20
CA GLY A 50 -1.75 -3.88 -6.23
C GLY A 50 -2.85 -2.84 -6.03
N TYR A 51 -3.36 -2.70 -4.80
CA TYR A 51 -4.36 -1.70 -4.47
C TYR A 51 -3.84 -0.26 -4.63
N ALA A 52 -2.59 0.01 -4.22
CA ALA A 52 -1.97 1.32 -4.41
C ALA A 52 -1.86 1.70 -5.90
N SER A 53 -1.53 0.73 -6.75
CA SER A 53 -1.50 0.93 -8.21
C SER A 53 -2.89 1.29 -8.76
N PHE A 54 -3.92 0.57 -8.33
CA PHE A 54 -5.30 0.87 -8.71
C PHE A 54 -5.75 2.27 -8.26
N LEU A 55 -5.48 2.64 -6.99
CA LEU A 55 -5.77 3.97 -6.47
C LEU A 55 -5.09 5.05 -7.29
N LYS A 56 -3.82 4.86 -7.65
CA LYS A 56 -3.07 5.80 -8.50
C LYS A 56 -3.73 5.97 -9.87
N GLN A 57 -4.04 4.88 -10.57
CA GLN A 57 -4.72 4.92 -11.87
C GLN A 57 -6.06 5.64 -11.78
N ARG A 58 -6.84 5.38 -10.72
CA ARG A 58 -8.13 6.03 -10.51
C ARG A 58 -8.00 7.53 -10.25
N ILE A 59 -7.02 7.95 -9.45
CA ILE A 59 -6.72 9.37 -9.20
C ILE A 59 -6.32 10.09 -10.50
N GLU A 60 -5.53 9.43 -11.36
CA GLU A 60 -5.10 10.00 -12.64
C GLU A 60 -6.26 10.17 -13.61
N TYR A 61 -7.10 9.13 -13.75
CA TYR A 61 -8.31 9.16 -14.57
C TYR A 61 -9.30 10.24 -14.13
N GLU A 62 -9.69 10.22 -12.84
CA GLU A 62 -10.66 11.19 -12.30
C GLU A 62 -10.07 12.61 -12.18
N GLY A 63 -8.74 12.72 -12.14
CA GLY A 63 -8.02 13.99 -12.09
C GLY A 63 -7.81 14.64 -13.46
N GLY A 64 -8.26 14.02 -14.56
CA GLY A 64 -8.11 14.53 -15.92
C GLY A 64 -6.67 14.52 -16.43
N ARG A 65 -5.84 13.57 -15.95
CA ARG A 65 -4.45 13.38 -16.38
C ARG A 65 -4.27 12.22 -17.38
N LEU A 66 -5.38 11.62 -17.82
CA LEU A 66 -5.49 10.57 -18.84
C LEU A 66 -6.62 10.95 -19.81
#